data_AF-A0A7W4HHC4-F1
#
_entry.id   AF-A0A7W4HHC4-F1
#
_cell.length_a   1.000
_cell.length_b   1.000
_cell.length_c   1.000
_cell.angle_alpha   90.00
_cell.angle_beta   90.00
_cell.angle_gamma   90.00
#
_symmetry.space_group_name_H-M   'P 1'
#
loop_
_entity.id
_entity.type
_entity.pdbx_description
1 polymer ?
#
loop_
_entity_poly.entity_id
_entity_poly.type
_entity_poly.pdbx_seq_one_letter_code
_entity_poly.pdbx_strand_id
1 'polypeptide(L)'
;MNIINKLHILKDTASLTYEKLSQNFWCGTFQALQKCIQESEDEKKLSSAYSFLAKHWPKMHEAGVDLEEIVQVLHPLDIIEQFEALQDAGAHLDIDQIVRSIPGGHGKIDLHRLHSLGADMDLIAIHDDSLEPCSFDEINDLIINGVSVQVTFDLSESLILGSAEYPDTLFKILYFFYSNGIDSWKIREMINKIIPVKFIDESSLLYIADLIDDIIEGRPDRWPIVGIKSKEYSKPWIYLHCDDYLGIKPEKTLANLPKAISIRDFIHHTGLPYIISKVNYHGLTLKDFIGLNYLPAGGDIEELAKEANYARLQYEDPIDWLTLAYLSDSGSKLVNRKMLLEYGDPSRYNAIDYDFAKKFMENNSDH
;
A
#
# COMPACT_ATOMS: atom_id res chain seq x y z
N MET A 1 -41.98 8.41 -79.56
CA MET A 1 -41.45 8.12 -78.22
C MET A 1 -42.04 6.79 -77.76
N ASN A 2 -41.22 5.74 -77.67
CA ASN A 2 -41.64 4.35 -77.41
C ASN A 2 -42.22 4.20 -75.99
N ILE A 3 -43.24 3.34 -75.79
CA ILE A 3 -43.92 3.11 -74.49
C ILE A 3 -42.90 2.69 -73.41
N ILE A 4 -41.88 1.94 -73.82
CA ILE A 4 -40.76 1.51 -72.96
C ILE A 4 -39.99 2.73 -72.40
N ASN A 5 -39.71 3.77 -73.21
CA ASN A 5 -39.06 4.98 -72.73
C ASN A 5 -39.93 5.78 -71.75
N LYS A 6 -41.26 5.78 -71.93
CA LYS A 6 -42.17 6.43 -70.97
C LYS A 6 -42.20 5.72 -69.62
N LEU A 7 -42.15 4.39 -69.62
CA LEU A 7 -42.08 3.59 -68.39
C LEU A 7 -40.75 3.78 -67.66
N HIS A 8 -39.62 3.85 -68.38
CA HIS A 8 -38.32 4.20 -67.79
C HIS A 8 -38.34 5.59 -67.15
N ILE A 9 -38.82 6.61 -67.86
CA ILE A 9 -38.93 7.98 -67.31
C ILE A 9 -39.83 8.01 -66.07
N LEU A 10 -40.95 7.29 -66.06
CA LEU A 10 -41.84 7.22 -64.89
C LEU A 10 -41.18 6.53 -63.70
N LYS A 11 -40.47 5.42 -63.93
CA LYS A 11 -39.69 4.73 -62.90
C LYS A 11 -38.59 5.63 -62.33
N ASP A 12 -37.81 6.26 -63.20
CA ASP A 12 -36.71 7.13 -62.80
C ASP A 12 -37.22 8.37 -62.04
N THR A 13 -38.35 8.95 -62.48
CA THR A 13 -39.00 10.08 -61.78
C THR A 13 -39.56 9.66 -60.42
N ALA A 14 -40.16 8.48 -60.32
CA ALA A 14 -40.66 7.95 -59.05
C ALA A 14 -39.52 7.65 -58.07
N SER A 15 -38.40 7.08 -58.55
CA SER A 15 -37.19 6.85 -57.77
C SER A 15 -36.58 8.17 -57.26
N LEU A 16 -36.40 9.17 -58.13
CA LEU A 16 -35.92 10.50 -57.76
C LEU A 16 -36.82 11.20 -56.72
N THR A 17 -38.13 11.05 -56.86
CA THR A 17 -39.09 11.66 -55.92
C THR A 17 -39.03 10.98 -54.56
N TYR A 18 -38.90 9.65 -54.54
CA TYR A 18 -38.75 8.87 -53.31
C TYR A 18 -37.44 9.19 -52.59
N GLU A 19 -36.31 9.23 -53.31
CA GLU A 19 -35.00 9.61 -52.76
C GLU A 19 -35.05 11.00 -52.12
N LYS A 20 -35.63 11.99 -52.82
CA LYS A 20 -35.71 13.37 -52.30
C LYS A 20 -36.63 13.50 -51.09
N LEU A 21 -37.72 12.75 -51.04
CA LEU A 21 -38.60 12.69 -49.85
C LEU A 21 -37.89 12.04 -48.67
N SER A 22 -37.13 10.97 -48.92
CA SER A 22 -36.36 10.27 -47.89
C SER A 22 -35.24 11.15 -47.33
N GLN A 23 -34.50 11.86 -48.20
CA GLN A 23 -33.48 12.83 -47.79
C GLN A 23 -34.05 13.93 -46.91
N ASN A 24 -35.14 14.58 -47.35
CA ASN A 24 -35.77 15.64 -46.57
C ASN A 24 -36.27 15.17 -45.20
N PHE A 25 -36.81 13.95 -45.13
CA PHE A 25 -37.28 13.37 -43.87
C PHE A 25 -36.13 13.14 -42.89
N TRP A 26 -35.05 12.49 -43.33
CA TRP A 26 -33.92 12.17 -42.44
C TRP A 26 -33.11 13.39 -42.04
N CYS A 27 -32.83 14.32 -42.96
CA CYS A 27 -32.13 15.56 -42.63
C CYS A 27 -32.95 16.42 -41.64
N GLY A 28 -34.26 16.55 -41.87
CA GLY A 28 -35.14 17.29 -40.96
C GLY A 28 -35.25 16.62 -39.58
N THR A 29 -35.26 15.27 -39.54
CA THR A 29 -35.26 14.51 -38.29
C THR A 29 -33.96 14.69 -37.53
N PHE A 30 -32.81 14.63 -38.20
CA PHE A 30 -31.50 14.88 -37.57
C PHE A 30 -31.43 16.26 -36.95
N GLN A 31 -31.82 17.31 -37.66
CA GLN A 31 -31.84 18.69 -37.13
C GLN A 31 -32.73 18.83 -35.90
N ALA A 32 -33.89 18.18 -35.89
CA ALA A 32 -34.80 18.18 -34.73
C ALA A 32 -34.19 17.45 -33.52
N LEU A 33 -33.49 16.33 -33.75
CA LEU A 33 -32.80 15.58 -32.69
C LEU A 33 -31.62 16.36 -32.14
N GLN A 34 -30.77 16.93 -33.00
CA GLN A 34 -29.63 17.77 -32.62
C GLN A 34 -30.09 18.94 -31.75
N LYS A 35 -31.15 19.65 -32.17
CA LYS A 35 -31.73 20.74 -31.39
C LYS A 35 -32.26 20.25 -30.03
N CYS A 36 -32.94 19.10 -29.99
CA CYS A 36 -33.41 18.51 -28.76
C CYS A 36 -32.24 18.22 -27.80
N ILE A 37 -31.16 17.61 -28.29
CA ILE A 37 -29.98 17.25 -27.50
C ILE A 37 -29.25 18.49 -26.96
N GLN A 38 -29.21 19.59 -27.74
CA GLN A 38 -28.54 20.82 -27.34
C GLN A 38 -29.34 21.70 -26.37
N GLU A 39 -30.68 21.69 -26.45
CA GLU A 39 -31.52 22.66 -25.74
C GLU A 39 -32.40 22.06 -24.62
N SER A 40 -32.62 20.74 -24.61
CA SER A 40 -33.54 20.10 -23.67
C SER A 40 -32.85 19.76 -22.34
N GLU A 41 -33.43 20.18 -21.23
CA GLU A 41 -33.06 19.72 -19.87
C GLU A 41 -33.85 18.48 -19.42
N ASP A 42 -34.85 18.04 -20.19
CA ASP A 42 -35.68 16.87 -19.88
C ASP A 42 -34.92 15.57 -20.22
N GLU A 43 -34.42 14.88 -19.19
CA GLU A 43 -33.66 13.63 -19.30
C GLU A 43 -34.37 12.55 -20.13
N LYS A 44 -35.71 12.46 -20.05
CA LYS A 44 -36.47 11.45 -20.77
C LYS A 44 -36.51 11.76 -22.27
N LYS A 45 -36.62 13.05 -22.62
CA LYS A 45 -36.52 13.50 -24.02
C LYS A 45 -35.11 13.31 -24.56
N LEU A 46 -34.08 13.63 -23.78
CA LEU A 46 -32.68 13.41 -24.15
C LEU A 46 -32.40 11.93 -24.42
N SER A 47 -32.75 11.03 -23.48
CA SER A 47 -32.58 9.58 -23.66
C SER A 47 -33.31 9.07 -24.90
N SER A 48 -34.53 9.56 -25.17
CA SER A 48 -35.29 9.17 -26.35
C SER A 48 -34.62 9.67 -27.65
N ALA A 49 -34.07 10.88 -27.64
CA ALA A 49 -33.37 11.46 -28.78
C ALA A 49 -32.07 10.70 -29.09
N TYR A 50 -31.24 10.44 -28.07
CA TYR A 50 -30.02 9.64 -28.21
C TYR A 50 -30.33 8.23 -28.73
N SER A 51 -31.29 7.53 -28.11
CA SER A 51 -31.67 6.17 -28.53
C SER A 51 -32.18 6.13 -29.98
N PHE A 52 -32.95 7.15 -30.40
CA PHE A 52 -33.40 7.24 -31.79
C PHE A 52 -32.25 7.50 -32.76
N LEU A 53 -31.36 8.44 -32.42
CA LEU A 53 -30.19 8.77 -33.23
C LEU A 53 -29.27 7.56 -33.38
N ALA A 54 -28.91 6.90 -32.27
CA ALA A 54 -28.08 5.71 -32.24
C ALA A 54 -28.63 4.59 -33.14
N LYS A 55 -29.95 4.43 -33.23
CA LYS A 55 -30.59 3.41 -34.07
C LYS A 55 -30.67 3.78 -35.55
N HIS A 56 -30.68 5.07 -35.88
CA HIS A 56 -31.06 5.55 -37.21
C HIS A 56 -30.01 6.41 -37.92
N TRP A 57 -28.84 6.61 -37.31
CA TRP A 57 -27.73 7.31 -37.93
C TRP A 57 -27.33 6.79 -39.32
N PRO A 58 -27.35 5.46 -39.64
CA PRO A 58 -26.94 5.01 -40.98
C PRO A 58 -27.88 5.54 -42.07
N LYS A 59 -29.19 5.63 -41.77
CA LYS A 59 -30.19 6.17 -42.69
C LYS A 59 -30.06 7.68 -42.87
N MET A 60 -29.64 8.37 -41.82
CA MET A 60 -29.37 9.82 -41.88
C MET A 60 -28.13 10.08 -42.74
N HIS A 61 -27.08 9.26 -42.57
CA HIS A 61 -25.89 9.32 -43.40
C HIS A 61 -26.18 9.00 -44.87
N GLU A 62 -26.93 7.92 -45.17
CA GLU A 62 -27.40 7.58 -46.52
C GLU A 62 -28.25 8.70 -47.15
N ALA A 63 -28.96 9.47 -46.33
CA ALA A 63 -29.73 10.62 -46.74
C ALA A 63 -28.90 11.89 -46.98
N GLY A 64 -27.59 11.85 -46.75
CA GLY A 64 -26.65 12.94 -47.00
C GLY A 64 -26.36 13.84 -45.79
N VAL A 65 -26.70 13.42 -44.58
CA VAL A 65 -26.21 14.08 -43.35
C VAL A 65 -24.73 13.72 -43.18
N ASP A 66 -23.92 14.73 -42.84
CA ASP A 66 -22.49 14.55 -42.61
C ASP A 66 -22.24 13.62 -41.42
N LEU A 67 -21.33 12.65 -41.59
CA LEU A 67 -21.08 11.64 -40.58
C LEU A 67 -20.38 12.23 -39.35
N GLU A 68 -19.53 13.24 -39.52
CA GLU A 68 -18.86 13.90 -38.39
C GLU A 68 -19.86 14.75 -37.59
N GLU A 69 -20.84 15.40 -38.25
CA GLU A 69 -21.95 16.05 -37.56
C GLU A 69 -22.79 15.06 -36.74
N ILE A 70 -23.04 13.86 -37.28
CA ILE A 70 -23.75 12.80 -36.55
C ILE A 70 -22.96 12.37 -35.31
N VAL A 71 -21.66 12.09 -35.47
CA VAL A 71 -20.78 11.63 -34.38
C VAL A 71 -20.71 12.66 -33.26
N GLN A 72 -20.66 13.96 -33.57
CA GLN A 72 -20.65 15.03 -32.56
C GLN A 72 -21.94 15.12 -31.72
N VAL A 73 -23.05 14.59 -32.23
CA VAL A 73 -24.37 14.64 -31.56
C VAL A 73 -24.71 13.32 -30.89
N LEU A 74 -24.10 12.21 -31.29
CA LEU A 74 -24.29 10.91 -30.66
C LEU A 74 -23.81 10.93 -29.21
N HIS A 75 -24.48 10.13 -28.36
CA HIS A 75 -23.99 9.91 -27.01
C HIS A 75 -22.65 9.17 -27.08
N PRO A 76 -21.62 9.54 -26.31
CA PRO A 76 -20.32 8.87 -26.37
C PRO A 76 -20.38 7.35 -26.16
N LEU A 77 -21.25 6.86 -25.27
CA LEU A 77 -21.48 5.41 -25.11
C LEU A 77 -22.05 4.75 -26.37
N ASP A 78 -22.94 5.41 -27.10
CA ASP A 78 -23.49 4.87 -28.35
C ASP A 78 -22.41 4.83 -29.44
N ILE A 79 -21.44 5.76 -29.41
CA ILE A 79 -20.28 5.75 -30.32
C ILE A 79 -19.38 4.55 -30.01
N ILE A 80 -19.10 4.26 -28.73
CA ILE A 80 -18.28 3.10 -28.32
C ILE A 80 -18.94 1.78 -28.73
N GLU A 81 -20.25 1.64 -28.51
CA GLU A 81 -20.99 0.44 -28.89
C GLU A 81 -21.01 0.21 -30.40
N GLN A 82 -21.03 1.28 -31.19
CA GLN A 82 -21.11 1.23 -32.66
C GLN A 82 -19.80 1.60 -33.35
N PHE A 83 -18.67 1.53 -32.64
CA PHE A 83 -17.39 2.09 -33.07
C PHE A 83 -16.97 1.57 -34.45
N GLU A 84 -16.98 0.25 -34.66
CA GLU A 84 -16.58 -0.35 -35.93
C GLU A 84 -17.54 0.03 -37.06
N ALA A 85 -18.85 0.10 -36.79
CA ALA A 85 -19.84 0.45 -37.81
C ALA A 85 -19.69 1.91 -38.28
N LEU A 86 -19.38 2.82 -37.36
CA LEU A 86 -19.11 4.23 -37.66
C LEU A 86 -17.78 4.37 -38.42
N GLN A 87 -16.74 3.65 -38.00
CA GLN A 87 -15.44 3.67 -38.66
C GLN A 87 -15.51 3.08 -40.09
N ASP A 88 -16.26 1.99 -40.28
CA ASP A 88 -16.52 1.39 -41.60
C ASP A 88 -17.30 2.33 -42.53
N ALA A 89 -18.15 3.19 -41.97
CA ALA A 89 -18.84 4.25 -42.71
C ALA A 89 -17.95 5.46 -43.01
N GLY A 90 -16.71 5.48 -42.52
CA GLY A 90 -15.71 6.51 -42.80
C GLY A 90 -15.57 7.59 -41.73
N ALA A 91 -16.11 7.39 -40.52
CA ALA A 91 -15.93 8.33 -39.41
C ALA A 91 -14.48 8.29 -38.89
N HIS A 92 -13.93 9.46 -38.56
CA HIS A 92 -12.62 9.55 -37.91
C HIS A 92 -12.78 9.52 -36.40
N LEU A 93 -12.69 8.32 -35.81
CA LEU A 93 -12.88 8.12 -34.39
C LEU A 93 -11.56 8.01 -33.63
N ASP A 94 -11.50 8.69 -32.49
CA ASP A 94 -10.44 8.58 -31.48
C ASP A 94 -11.10 8.09 -30.18
N ILE A 95 -10.86 6.82 -29.84
CA ILE A 95 -11.50 6.18 -28.69
C ILE A 95 -11.14 6.88 -27.37
N ASP A 96 -9.91 7.39 -27.23
CA ASP A 96 -9.47 8.05 -26.00
C ASP A 96 -10.19 9.38 -25.80
N GLN A 97 -10.44 10.12 -26.90
CA GLN A 97 -11.25 11.34 -26.86
C GLN A 97 -12.73 11.06 -26.58
N ILE A 98 -13.28 10.00 -27.16
CA ILE A 98 -14.68 9.62 -26.94
C ILE A 98 -14.89 9.24 -25.49
N VAL A 99 -14.01 8.42 -24.91
CA VAL A 99 -14.09 8.00 -23.51
C VAL A 99 -14.07 9.21 -22.58
N ARG A 100 -13.15 10.16 -22.79
CA ARG A 100 -13.07 11.42 -22.00
C ARG A 100 -14.30 12.31 -22.09
N SER A 101 -15.14 12.12 -23.11
CA SER A 101 -16.36 12.90 -23.31
C SER A 101 -17.57 12.35 -22.56
N ILE A 102 -17.43 11.20 -21.88
CA ILE A 102 -18.54 10.55 -21.17
C ILE A 102 -18.91 11.35 -19.91
N PRO A 103 -20.18 11.79 -19.80
CA PRO A 103 -20.63 12.52 -18.61
C PRO A 103 -20.76 11.59 -17.40
N GLY A 104 -20.15 11.96 -16.26
CA GLY A 104 -20.41 11.32 -14.97
C GLY A 104 -19.57 10.08 -14.62
N GLY A 105 -18.40 9.92 -15.23
CA GLY A 105 -17.43 8.85 -14.92
C GLY A 105 -17.60 7.59 -15.77
N HIS A 106 -16.61 6.69 -15.73
CA HIS A 106 -16.54 5.52 -16.62
C HIS A 106 -17.08 4.23 -15.98
N GLY A 107 -17.67 4.29 -14.78
CA GLY A 107 -18.25 3.13 -14.07
C GLY A 107 -19.41 2.40 -14.78
N LYS A 108 -19.85 2.87 -15.95
CA LYS A 108 -20.82 2.18 -16.83
C LYS A 108 -20.19 1.56 -18.07
N ILE A 109 -18.87 1.69 -18.24
CA ILE A 109 -18.19 1.24 -19.44
C ILE A 109 -17.61 -0.15 -19.23
N ASP A 110 -17.82 -1.00 -20.22
CA ASP A 110 -17.12 -2.27 -20.32
C ASP A 110 -15.63 -2.03 -20.65
N LEU A 111 -14.74 -2.21 -19.68
CA LEU A 111 -13.30 -2.06 -19.85
C LEU A 111 -12.75 -3.00 -20.92
N HIS A 112 -13.31 -4.21 -21.04
CA HIS A 112 -12.91 -5.15 -22.08
C HIS A 112 -13.22 -4.59 -23.47
N ARG A 113 -14.36 -3.92 -23.61
CA ARG A 113 -14.74 -3.26 -24.85
C ARG A 113 -13.75 -2.15 -25.21
N LEU A 114 -13.43 -1.26 -24.26
CA LEU A 114 -12.44 -0.19 -24.50
C LEU A 114 -11.08 -0.73 -24.91
N HIS A 115 -10.60 -1.75 -24.19
CA HIS A 115 -9.34 -2.41 -24.50
C HIS A 115 -9.36 -3.04 -25.91
N SER A 116 -10.47 -3.69 -26.29
CA SER A 116 -10.63 -4.28 -27.63
C SER A 116 -10.63 -3.25 -28.77
N LEU A 117 -11.05 -2.01 -28.48
CA LEU A 117 -11.03 -0.89 -29.41
C LEU A 117 -9.66 -0.18 -29.43
N GLY A 118 -8.69 -0.64 -28.65
CA GLY A 118 -7.33 -0.10 -28.59
C GLY A 118 -7.23 1.21 -27.81
N ALA A 119 -8.12 1.45 -26.85
CA ALA A 119 -8.02 2.59 -25.95
C ALA A 119 -6.77 2.52 -25.07
N ASP A 120 -6.23 3.67 -24.72
CA ASP A 120 -5.18 3.79 -23.71
C ASP A 120 -5.77 3.59 -22.32
N MET A 121 -5.73 2.33 -21.88
CA MET A 121 -6.32 1.89 -20.62
C MET A 121 -5.62 2.51 -19.40
N ASP A 122 -4.33 2.85 -19.50
CA ASP A 122 -3.62 3.55 -18.44
C ASP A 122 -4.15 4.98 -18.27
N LEU A 123 -4.35 5.69 -19.39
CA LEU A 123 -4.94 7.03 -19.35
C LEU A 123 -6.36 7.00 -18.77
N ILE A 124 -7.16 5.99 -19.10
CA ILE A 124 -8.51 5.83 -18.56
C ILE A 124 -8.45 5.57 -17.05
N ALA A 125 -7.61 4.63 -16.63
CA ALA A 125 -7.49 4.24 -15.22
C ALA A 125 -6.98 5.38 -14.32
N ILE A 126 -6.08 6.23 -14.80
CA ILE A 126 -5.57 7.39 -14.03
C ILE A 126 -6.61 8.51 -13.89
N HIS A 127 -7.53 8.64 -14.85
CA HIS A 127 -8.52 9.71 -14.86
C HIS A 127 -9.87 9.32 -14.24
N ASP A 128 -10.07 8.04 -13.92
CA ASP A 128 -11.29 7.56 -13.29
C ASP A 128 -11.06 7.14 -11.84
N ASP A 129 -11.53 7.96 -10.91
CA ASP A 129 -11.54 7.63 -9.48
C ASP A 129 -12.40 6.37 -9.18
N SER A 130 -13.28 5.93 -10.09
CA SER A 130 -14.09 4.71 -9.93
C SER A 130 -13.36 3.41 -10.27
N LEU A 131 -12.12 3.48 -10.77
CA LEU A 131 -11.29 2.31 -11.08
C LEU A 131 -10.29 1.95 -9.97
N GLU A 132 -10.41 2.56 -8.79
CA GLU A 132 -9.67 2.15 -7.60
C GLU A 132 -10.12 0.73 -7.15
N PRO A 133 -9.25 -0.29 -7.22
CA PRO A 133 -9.64 -1.66 -6.94
C PRO A 133 -9.84 -1.88 -5.44
N CYS A 134 -10.97 -2.49 -5.08
CA CYS A 134 -11.33 -2.86 -3.72
C CYS A 134 -11.05 -4.35 -3.42
N SER A 135 -10.62 -5.12 -4.42
CA SER A 135 -10.36 -6.55 -4.28
C SER A 135 -9.22 -7.04 -5.17
N PHE A 136 -8.68 -8.22 -4.86
CA PHE A 136 -7.66 -8.86 -5.68
C PHE A 136 -8.19 -9.29 -7.06
N ASP A 137 -9.49 -9.60 -7.16
CA ASP A 137 -10.12 -9.95 -8.44
C ASP A 137 -10.19 -8.71 -9.34
N GLU A 138 -10.54 -7.55 -8.78
CA GLU A 138 -10.53 -6.27 -9.51
C GLU A 138 -9.13 -5.87 -9.99
N ILE A 139 -8.07 -6.14 -9.20
CA ILE A 139 -6.68 -5.98 -9.67
C ILE A 139 -6.43 -6.80 -10.95
N ASN A 140 -6.86 -8.06 -10.96
CA ASN A 140 -6.68 -8.92 -12.14
C ASN A 140 -7.53 -8.44 -13.31
N ASP A 141 -8.76 -8.01 -13.06
CA ASP A 141 -9.66 -7.51 -14.09
C ASP A 141 -9.07 -6.27 -14.79
N LEU A 142 -8.48 -5.33 -14.05
CA LEU A 142 -7.80 -4.16 -14.65
C LEU A 142 -6.67 -4.59 -15.58
N ILE A 143 -5.80 -5.51 -15.13
CA ILE A 143 -4.65 -5.98 -15.92
C ILE A 143 -5.09 -6.76 -17.16
N ILE A 144 -6.09 -7.64 -17.03
CA ILE A 144 -6.66 -8.40 -18.16
C ILE A 144 -7.26 -7.44 -19.19
N ASN A 145 -7.87 -6.35 -18.72
CA ASN A 145 -8.40 -5.29 -19.56
C ASN A 145 -7.37 -4.23 -19.96
N GLY A 146 -6.08 -4.57 -19.95
CA GLY A 146 -5.04 -3.79 -20.62
C GLY A 146 -4.44 -2.65 -19.79
N VAL A 147 -4.87 -2.43 -18.55
CA VAL A 147 -4.19 -1.51 -17.64
C VAL A 147 -2.82 -2.09 -17.27
N SER A 148 -1.78 -1.29 -17.37
CA SER A 148 -0.43 -1.71 -17.05
C SER A 148 -0.30 -2.03 -15.56
N VAL A 149 0.52 -3.03 -15.27
CA VAL A 149 0.80 -3.49 -13.90
C VAL A 149 1.24 -2.35 -12.99
N GLN A 150 1.97 -1.36 -13.54
CA GLN A 150 2.42 -0.20 -12.80
C GLN A 150 1.27 0.70 -12.39
N VAL A 151 0.38 1.06 -13.32
CA VAL A 151 -0.80 1.89 -13.01
C VAL A 151 -1.73 1.15 -12.05
N THR A 152 -1.95 -0.15 -12.26
CA THR A 152 -2.74 -0.96 -11.31
C THR A 152 -2.13 -0.99 -9.92
N PHE A 153 -0.79 -1.09 -9.80
CA PHE A 153 -0.11 -1.04 -8.49
C PHE A 153 -0.33 0.28 -7.78
N ASP A 154 -0.23 1.40 -8.51
CA ASP A 154 -0.41 2.74 -7.96
C ASP A 154 -1.87 2.97 -7.54
N LEU A 155 -2.85 2.51 -8.32
CA LEU A 155 -4.28 2.54 -7.98
C LEU A 155 -4.63 1.64 -6.78
N SER A 156 -3.90 0.55 -6.59
CA SER A 156 -4.15 -0.41 -5.49
C SER A 156 -3.67 0.06 -4.13
N GLU A 157 -3.18 1.30 -4.00
CA GLU A 157 -2.61 1.83 -2.76
C GLU A 157 -3.56 1.65 -1.57
N SER A 158 -4.81 2.11 -1.67
CA SER A 158 -5.76 2.02 -0.56
C SER A 158 -6.04 0.57 -0.12
N LEU A 159 -6.21 -0.34 -1.09
CA LEU A 159 -6.37 -1.76 -0.81
C LEU A 159 -5.13 -2.38 -0.15
N ILE A 160 -3.93 -2.02 -0.60
CA ILE A 160 -2.67 -2.49 -0.02
C ILE A 160 -2.54 -1.99 1.41
N LEU A 161 -2.78 -0.69 1.65
CA LEU A 161 -2.71 -0.10 2.99
C LEU A 161 -3.76 -0.69 3.93
N GLY A 162 -5.00 -0.87 3.46
CA GLY A 162 -6.10 -1.49 4.21
C GLY A 162 -5.90 -2.98 4.49
N SER A 163 -4.96 -3.64 3.80
CA SER A 163 -4.61 -5.05 4.02
C SER A 163 -3.57 -5.25 5.13
N ALA A 164 -3.11 -4.19 5.81
CA ALA A 164 -2.05 -4.26 6.81
C ALA A 164 -2.36 -5.19 8.00
N GLU A 165 -3.62 -5.30 8.42
CA GLU A 165 -4.07 -6.24 9.47
C GLU A 165 -4.08 -7.71 9.01
N TYR A 166 -3.89 -7.96 7.72
CA TYR A 166 -3.97 -9.30 7.13
C TYR A 166 -2.68 -9.63 6.36
N PRO A 167 -1.59 -10.01 7.06
CA PRO A 167 -0.28 -10.21 6.44
C PRO A 167 -0.29 -11.21 5.28
N ASP A 168 -1.15 -12.23 5.36
CA ASP A 168 -1.33 -13.20 4.27
C ASP A 168 -1.91 -12.59 3.00
N THR A 169 -2.96 -11.77 3.15
CA THR A 169 -3.60 -11.06 2.05
C THR A 169 -2.66 -10.01 1.46
N LEU A 170 -2.03 -9.20 2.33
CA LEU A 170 -1.06 -8.19 1.91
C LEU A 170 0.10 -8.82 1.13
N PHE A 171 0.69 -9.89 1.67
CA PHE A 171 1.78 -10.59 1.00
C PHE A 171 1.34 -11.15 -0.36
N LYS A 172 0.14 -11.72 -0.46
CA LYS A 172 -0.40 -12.25 -1.74
C LYS A 172 -0.50 -11.14 -2.79
N ILE A 173 -1.02 -9.97 -2.42
CA ILE A 173 -1.14 -8.80 -3.31
C ILE A 173 0.24 -8.34 -3.77
N LEU A 174 1.17 -8.13 -2.84
CA LEU A 174 2.51 -7.63 -3.15
C LEU A 174 3.33 -8.63 -3.97
N TYR A 175 3.23 -9.92 -3.65
CA TYR A 175 3.89 -10.97 -4.41
C TYR A 175 3.36 -11.07 -5.84
N PHE A 176 2.06 -10.87 -6.05
CA PHE A 176 1.48 -10.79 -7.38
C PHE A 176 2.09 -9.64 -8.18
N PHE A 177 2.15 -8.43 -7.63
CA PHE A 177 2.76 -7.30 -8.31
C PHE A 177 4.26 -7.50 -8.58
N TYR A 178 5.00 -8.02 -7.60
CA TYR A 178 6.41 -8.39 -7.77
C TYR A 178 6.61 -9.39 -8.93
N SER A 179 5.78 -10.44 -8.97
CA SER A 179 5.85 -11.48 -10.01
C SER A 179 5.51 -10.93 -11.40
N ASN A 180 4.75 -9.84 -11.46
CA ASN A 180 4.42 -9.13 -12.69
C ASN A 180 5.39 -7.96 -13.00
N GLY A 181 6.53 -7.88 -12.31
CA GLY A 181 7.63 -6.98 -12.68
C GLY A 181 7.70 -5.67 -11.91
N ILE A 182 6.88 -5.47 -10.87
CA ILE A 182 7.05 -4.32 -9.97
C ILE A 182 8.33 -4.47 -9.16
N ASP A 183 9.15 -3.42 -9.17
CA ASP A 183 10.42 -3.41 -8.45
C ASP A 183 10.20 -3.52 -6.93
N SER A 184 11.01 -4.38 -6.30
CA SER A 184 11.14 -4.50 -4.85
C SER A 184 11.26 -3.17 -4.09
N TRP A 185 11.91 -2.16 -4.68
CA TRP A 185 12.01 -0.81 -4.14
C TRP A 185 10.63 -0.16 -3.99
N LYS A 186 9.75 -0.28 -4.99
CA LYS A 186 8.39 0.29 -4.93
C LYS A 186 7.52 -0.43 -3.91
N ILE A 187 7.65 -1.76 -3.82
CA ILE A 187 6.99 -2.56 -2.77
C ILE A 187 7.43 -2.10 -1.39
N ARG A 188 8.75 -1.89 -1.20
CA ARG A 188 9.31 -1.40 0.05
C ARG A 188 8.83 0.02 0.38
N GLU A 189 8.73 0.90 -0.61
CA GLU A 189 8.15 2.24 -0.44
C GLU A 189 6.70 2.16 0.04
N MET A 190 5.90 1.27 -0.55
CA MET A 190 4.52 1.04 -0.14
C MET A 190 4.40 0.49 1.29
N ILE A 191 5.20 -0.50 1.68
CA ILE A 191 5.23 -1.02 3.06
C ILE A 191 5.65 0.08 4.06
N ASN A 192 6.59 0.96 3.69
CA ASN A 192 7.00 2.07 4.55
C ASN A 192 5.89 3.11 4.78
N LYS A 193 4.85 3.16 3.94
CA LYS A 193 3.64 3.95 4.19
C LYS A 193 2.77 3.31 5.29
N ILE A 194 2.72 1.98 5.35
CA ILE A 194 2.00 1.22 6.40
C ILE A 194 2.73 1.31 7.74
N ILE A 195 4.04 1.06 7.71
CA ILE A 195 4.91 1.08 8.88
C ILE A 195 5.84 2.28 8.71
N PRO A 196 5.42 3.51 9.04
CA PRO A 196 6.31 4.65 9.00
C PRO A 196 7.40 4.45 10.06
N VAL A 197 8.53 3.90 9.64
CA VAL A 197 9.71 3.59 10.46
C VAL A 197 10.20 4.81 11.28
N LYS A 198 9.75 6.01 10.94
CA LYS A 198 10.12 7.29 11.56
C LYS A 198 9.13 7.84 12.60
N PHE A 199 7.91 7.32 12.72
CA PHE A 199 6.91 7.86 13.67
C PHE A 199 6.22 6.72 14.41
N ILE A 200 6.79 6.37 15.56
CA ILE A 200 6.17 5.45 16.51
C ILE A 200 5.30 6.29 17.43
N ASP A 201 4.03 6.46 17.05
CA ASP A 201 2.98 6.61 18.04
C ASP A 201 2.61 5.19 18.48
N GLU A 202 2.79 4.86 19.75
CA GLU A 202 2.55 3.52 20.31
C GLU A 202 1.13 3.01 19.98
N SER A 203 0.16 3.91 19.83
CA SER A 203 -1.22 3.56 19.48
C SER A 203 -1.39 3.04 18.05
N SER A 204 -0.55 3.46 17.11
CA SER A 204 -0.59 3.02 15.71
C SER A 204 0.13 1.68 15.50
N LEU A 205 1.04 1.31 16.40
CA LEU A 205 1.79 0.05 16.30
C LEU A 205 0.91 -1.18 16.54
N LEU A 206 -0.15 -1.06 17.35
CA LEU A 206 -1.05 -2.19 17.64
C LEU A 206 -1.82 -2.68 16.39
N TYR A 207 -2.19 -1.76 15.49
CA TYR A 207 -2.89 -2.09 14.23
C TYR A 207 -2.01 -2.90 13.26
N ILE A 208 -0.69 -2.74 13.36
CA ILE A 208 0.29 -3.38 12.47
C ILE A 208 1.15 -4.44 13.17
N ALA A 209 0.78 -4.82 14.40
CA ALA A 209 1.56 -5.76 15.21
C ALA A 209 1.67 -7.12 14.50
N ASP A 210 0.54 -7.66 14.00
CA ASP A 210 0.50 -8.93 13.28
C ASP A 210 1.38 -8.92 12.02
N LEU A 211 1.45 -7.78 11.31
CA LEU A 211 2.33 -7.61 10.16
C LEU A 211 3.80 -7.59 10.56
N ILE A 212 4.14 -6.85 11.61
CA ILE A 212 5.51 -6.79 12.15
C ILE A 212 5.95 -8.18 12.63
N ASP A 213 5.06 -8.93 13.27
CA ASP A 213 5.30 -10.30 13.74
C ASP A 213 5.48 -11.26 12.57
N ASP A 214 4.63 -11.21 11.54
CA ASP A 214 4.80 -12.06 10.35
C ASP A 214 6.11 -11.73 9.58
N ILE A 215 6.56 -10.47 9.59
CA ILE A 215 7.83 -10.06 8.98
C ILE A 215 9.06 -10.58 9.76
N ILE A 216 8.99 -10.62 11.09
CA ILE A 216 10.14 -10.93 11.97
C ILE A 216 10.16 -12.40 12.39
N GLU A 217 9.03 -12.93 12.83
CA GLU A 217 8.88 -14.29 13.38
C GLU A 217 8.37 -15.30 12.35
N GLY A 218 7.73 -14.81 11.27
CA GLY A 218 7.19 -15.64 10.21
C GLY A 218 8.25 -16.38 9.39
N ARG A 219 7.85 -16.87 8.21
CA ARG A 219 8.76 -17.63 7.35
C ARG A 219 9.92 -16.76 6.86
N PRO A 220 11.18 -17.17 7.05
CA PRO A 220 12.36 -16.31 6.86
C PRO A 220 12.61 -15.91 5.40
N ASP A 221 12.03 -16.63 4.46
CA ASP A 221 12.14 -16.42 3.01
C ASP A 221 10.95 -15.68 2.40
N ARG A 222 9.85 -15.56 3.14
CA ARG A 222 8.59 -14.97 2.66
C ARG A 222 8.77 -13.53 2.25
N TRP A 223 8.97 -12.62 3.19
CA TRP A 223 9.08 -11.18 2.92
C TRP A 223 10.32 -10.78 2.11
N PRO A 224 11.49 -11.43 2.29
CA PRO A 224 12.66 -11.14 1.47
C PRO A 224 12.47 -11.40 -0.04
N ILE A 225 11.54 -12.29 -0.44
CA ILE A 225 11.28 -12.56 -1.86
C ILE A 225 10.78 -11.31 -2.61
N VAL A 226 10.03 -10.43 -1.92
CA VAL A 226 9.52 -9.17 -2.46
C VAL A 226 10.37 -7.97 -2.02
N GLY A 227 11.57 -8.22 -1.49
CA GLY A 227 12.54 -7.19 -1.11
C GLY A 227 12.37 -6.58 0.29
N ILE A 228 11.47 -7.11 1.11
CA ILE A 228 11.26 -6.66 2.48
C ILE A 228 12.21 -7.41 3.41
N LYS A 229 13.14 -6.68 4.04
CA LYS A 229 14.17 -7.28 4.91
C LYS A 229 13.73 -7.18 6.36
N SER A 230 13.59 -8.32 7.04
CA SER A 230 13.18 -8.39 8.45
C SER A 230 13.99 -7.47 9.37
N LYS A 231 15.30 -7.32 9.14
CA LYS A 231 16.18 -6.44 9.93
C LYS A 231 15.75 -4.97 9.96
N GLU A 232 15.05 -4.50 8.93
CA GLU A 232 14.57 -3.12 8.85
C GLU A 232 13.41 -2.85 9.81
N TYR A 233 12.76 -3.91 10.29
CA TYR A 233 11.61 -3.89 11.19
C TYR A 233 11.98 -4.35 12.61
N SER A 234 13.26 -4.56 12.91
CA SER A 234 13.71 -4.97 14.24
C SER A 234 13.34 -3.97 15.32
N LYS A 235 13.53 -2.67 15.07
CA LYS A 235 13.22 -1.60 16.02
C LYS A 235 11.73 -1.56 16.42
N PRO A 236 10.75 -1.47 15.48
CA PRO A 236 9.34 -1.48 15.85
C PRO A 236 8.91 -2.79 16.52
N TRP A 237 9.42 -3.95 16.08
CA TRP A 237 9.16 -5.22 16.75
C TRP A 237 9.65 -5.23 18.20
N ILE A 238 10.87 -4.74 18.46
CA ILE A 238 11.42 -4.65 19.83
C ILE A 238 10.54 -3.77 20.71
N TYR A 239 10.02 -2.63 20.21
CA TYR A 239 9.12 -1.80 21.02
C TYR A 239 7.83 -2.50 21.39
N LEU A 240 7.25 -3.29 20.48
CA LEU A 240 6.03 -4.07 20.74
C LEU A 240 6.25 -5.17 21.78
N HIS A 241 7.42 -5.81 21.75
CA HIS A 241 7.63 -7.08 22.48
C HIS A 241 8.67 -7.02 23.60
N CYS A 242 9.38 -5.90 23.80
CA CYS A 242 10.54 -5.89 24.72
C CYS A 242 10.21 -6.40 26.13
N ASP A 243 9.05 -6.04 26.68
CA ASP A 243 8.60 -6.47 28.00
C ASP A 243 8.53 -8.01 28.16
N ASP A 244 8.21 -8.73 27.08
CA ASP A 244 8.11 -10.19 27.09
C ASP A 244 9.48 -10.87 27.27
N TYR A 245 10.56 -10.24 26.82
CA TYR A 245 11.89 -10.87 26.72
C TYR A 245 12.86 -10.46 27.84
N LEU A 246 12.44 -9.60 28.76
CA LEU A 246 13.26 -9.19 29.91
C LEU A 246 13.41 -10.28 30.98
N GLY A 247 12.87 -11.50 30.76
CA GLY A 247 13.16 -12.68 31.58
C GLY A 247 12.44 -12.69 32.93
N ILE A 248 11.34 -11.94 33.04
CA ILE A 248 10.50 -11.85 34.24
C ILE A 248 9.51 -13.04 34.32
N LYS A 249 9.27 -13.73 33.20
CA LYS A 249 8.52 -14.98 33.10
C LYS A 249 9.37 -16.07 32.41
N PRO A 250 9.26 -17.35 32.82
CA PRO A 250 10.14 -18.42 32.35
C PRO A 250 9.98 -18.81 30.87
N GLU A 251 8.96 -18.29 30.17
CA GLU A 251 8.58 -18.75 28.84
C GLU A 251 9.24 -17.96 27.69
N LYS A 252 9.64 -16.71 27.93
CA LYS A 252 10.31 -15.85 26.94
C LYS A 252 11.52 -15.15 27.58
N THR A 253 12.70 -15.59 27.16
CA THR A 253 13.99 -15.01 27.56
C THR A 253 14.72 -14.51 26.33
N LEU A 254 15.83 -13.78 26.48
CA LEU A 254 16.65 -13.32 25.35
C LEU A 254 17.17 -14.48 24.49
N ALA A 255 17.27 -15.69 25.04
CA ALA A 255 17.63 -16.89 24.27
C ALA A 255 16.53 -17.32 23.27
N ASN A 256 15.31 -16.83 23.46
CA ASN A 256 14.14 -17.11 22.62
C ASN A 256 13.88 -16.01 21.59
N LEU A 257 14.75 -15.01 21.46
CA LEU A 257 14.57 -13.94 20.46
C LEU A 257 14.44 -14.53 19.04
N PRO A 258 13.59 -13.94 18.18
CA PRO A 258 13.51 -14.33 16.79
C PRO A 258 14.88 -14.21 16.11
N LYS A 259 15.16 -15.09 15.15
CA LYS A 259 16.46 -15.13 14.45
C LYS A 259 16.86 -13.81 13.79
N ALA A 260 15.87 -12.98 13.44
CA ALA A 260 16.10 -11.66 12.84
C ALA A 260 16.55 -10.59 13.85
N ILE A 261 16.43 -10.86 15.15
CA ILE A 261 16.75 -9.93 16.24
C ILE A 261 17.99 -10.42 16.97
N SER A 262 19.07 -9.65 16.91
CA SER A 262 20.23 -9.92 17.75
C SER A 262 20.01 -9.37 19.16
N ILE A 263 20.65 -9.99 20.16
CA ILE A 263 20.66 -9.47 21.54
C ILE A 263 21.16 -8.03 21.56
N ARG A 264 22.17 -7.71 20.76
CA ARG A 264 22.70 -6.36 20.65
C ARG A 264 21.65 -5.38 20.15
N ASP A 265 20.93 -5.71 19.08
CA ASP A 265 19.85 -4.86 18.54
C ASP A 265 18.75 -4.67 19.58
N PHE A 266 18.39 -5.73 20.33
CA PHE A 266 17.43 -5.68 21.43
C PHE A 266 17.85 -4.67 22.51
N ILE A 267 19.04 -4.82 23.09
CA ILE A 267 19.51 -3.92 24.15
C ILE A 267 19.60 -2.48 23.65
N HIS A 268 20.13 -2.27 22.44
CA HIS A 268 20.30 -0.94 21.87
C HIS A 268 18.96 -0.21 21.66
N HIS A 269 17.94 -0.91 21.18
CA HIS A 269 16.63 -0.30 20.91
C HIS A 269 15.73 -0.17 22.15
N THR A 270 15.80 -1.12 23.08
CA THR A 270 15.09 -1.01 24.37
C THR A 270 15.73 0.06 25.26
N GLY A 271 17.06 0.13 25.28
CA GLY A 271 17.82 1.05 26.11
C GLY A 271 18.00 0.54 27.54
N LEU A 272 19.23 0.64 28.05
CA LEU A 272 19.58 0.14 29.37
C LEU A 272 18.77 0.77 30.52
N PRO A 273 18.47 2.09 30.54
CA PRO A 273 17.63 2.68 31.60
C PRO A 273 16.24 2.06 31.70
N TYR A 274 15.63 1.74 30.56
CA TYR A 274 14.31 1.09 30.53
C TYR A 274 14.39 -0.34 31.09
N ILE A 275 15.40 -1.10 30.68
CA ILE A 275 15.66 -2.45 31.18
C ILE A 275 15.80 -2.43 32.71
N ILE A 276 16.64 -1.55 33.25
CA ILE A 276 16.86 -1.40 34.70
C ILE A 276 15.54 -1.10 35.40
N SER A 277 14.77 -0.13 34.88
CA SER A 277 13.49 0.27 35.47
C SER A 277 12.51 -0.89 35.54
N LYS A 278 12.37 -1.67 34.45
CA LYS A 278 11.47 -2.83 34.39
C LYS A 278 11.93 -3.97 35.31
N VAL A 279 13.20 -4.33 35.25
CA VAL A 279 13.79 -5.37 36.12
C VAL A 279 13.54 -5.03 37.60
N ASN A 280 13.81 -3.79 38.00
CA ASN A 280 13.58 -3.32 39.37
C ASN A 280 12.09 -3.31 39.75
N TYR A 281 11.19 -2.93 38.82
CA TYR A 281 9.74 -2.97 39.06
C TYR A 281 9.25 -4.38 39.43
N HIS A 282 9.90 -5.41 38.89
CA HIS A 282 9.59 -6.81 39.20
C HIS A 282 10.34 -7.37 40.42
N GLY A 283 11.05 -6.52 41.17
CA GLY A 283 11.77 -6.93 42.39
C GLY A 283 13.05 -7.74 42.12
N LEU A 284 13.57 -7.69 40.89
CA LEU A 284 14.82 -8.32 40.48
C LEU A 284 15.93 -7.26 40.40
N THR A 285 17.18 -7.71 40.47
CA THR A 285 18.36 -6.83 40.28
C THR A 285 18.89 -6.93 38.86
N LEU A 286 19.69 -5.95 38.43
CA LEU A 286 20.39 -6.05 37.15
C LEU A 286 21.33 -7.27 37.10
N LYS A 287 21.88 -7.72 38.23
CA LYS A 287 22.66 -8.96 38.31
C LYS A 287 21.84 -10.17 37.92
N ASP A 288 20.59 -10.24 38.38
CA ASP A 288 19.67 -11.33 38.03
C ASP A 288 19.38 -11.32 36.53
N PHE A 289 19.12 -10.13 35.95
CA PHE A 289 18.98 -10.00 34.50
C PHE A 289 20.24 -10.46 33.74
N ILE A 290 21.44 -10.05 34.18
CA ILE A 290 22.70 -10.44 33.53
C ILE A 290 22.92 -11.95 33.62
N GLY A 291 22.81 -12.51 34.83
CA GLY A 291 23.18 -13.90 35.11
C GLY A 291 22.13 -14.93 34.67
N LEU A 292 20.85 -14.59 34.71
CA LEU A 292 19.76 -15.53 34.40
C LEU A 292 19.23 -15.38 32.99
N ASN A 293 19.42 -14.23 32.34
CA ASN A 293 18.85 -13.94 31.02
C ASN A 293 19.92 -13.59 29.97
N TYR A 294 20.69 -12.52 30.19
CA TYR A 294 21.60 -11.98 29.17
C TYR A 294 22.79 -12.90 28.83
N LEU A 295 23.57 -13.32 29.83
CA LEU A 295 24.73 -14.18 29.60
C LEU A 295 24.34 -15.59 29.11
N PRO A 296 23.32 -16.26 29.66
CA PRO A 296 22.86 -17.55 29.12
C PRO A 296 22.40 -17.49 27.66
N ALA A 297 21.87 -16.34 27.22
CA ALA A 297 21.50 -16.12 25.82
C ALA A 297 22.73 -15.87 24.90
N GLY A 298 23.94 -15.75 25.45
CA GLY A 298 25.16 -15.47 24.71
C GLY A 298 25.48 -13.98 24.58
N GLY A 299 24.90 -13.12 25.44
CA GLY A 299 25.22 -11.70 25.50
C GLY A 299 26.69 -11.43 25.89
N ASP A 300 27.26 -10.35 25.35
CA ASP A 300 28.63 -9.91 25.66
C ASP A 300 28.62 -8.80 26.72
N ILE A 301 29.19 -9.09 27.89
CA ILE A 301 29.24 -8.13 29.00
C ILE A 301 29.91 -6.81 28.62
N GLU A 302 30.87 -6.81 27.70
CA GLU A 302 31.51 -5.58 27.22
C GLU A 302 30.59 -4.77 26.29
N GLU A 303 29.69 -5.40 25.55
CA GLU A 303 28.66 -4.68 24.80
C GLU A 303 27.65 -4.03 25.73
N LEU A 304 27.18 -4.75 26.76
CA LEU A 304 26.27 -4.18 27.75
C LEU A 304 26.91 -3.00 28.51
N ALA A 305 28.22 -3.08 28.79
CA ALA A 305 28.97 -1.97 29.38
C ALA A 305 29.16 -0.78 28.42
N LYS A 306 29.27 -0.99 27.10
CA LYS A 306 29.24 0.11 26.13
C LYS A 306 27.90 0.82 26.14
N GLU A 307 26.80 0.08 26.22
CA GLU A 307 25.45 0.66 26.31
C GLU A 307 25.26 1.45 27.60
N ALA A 308 25.82 0.99 28.73
CA ALA A 308 25.85 1.77 29.97
C ALA A 308 26.59 3.11 29.81
N ASN A 309 27.74 3.10 29.15
CA ASN A 309 28.48 4.32 28.85
C ASN A 309 27.70 5.25 27.90
N TYR A 310 27.02 4.69 26.90
CA TYR A 310 26.17 5.45 25.98
C TYR A 310 24.98 6.10 26.70
N ALA A 311 24.40 5.39 27.67
CA ALA A 311 23.36 5.89 28.57
C ALA A 311 23.87 6.94 29.58
N ARG A 312 25.19 7.19 29.62
CA ARG A 312 25.87 8.16 30.51
C ARG A 312 25.62 7.91 32.00
N LEU A 313 25.60 6.64 32.40
CA LEU A 313 25.46 6.26 33.80
C LEU A 313 26.55 6.89 34.66
N GLN A 314 26.19 7.37 35.85
CA GLN A 314 27.07 8.12 36.74
C GLN A 314 27.57 7.27 37.91
N TYR A 315 28.85 7.41 38.26
CA TYR A 315 29.43 6.71 39.41
C TYR A 315 28.92 7.26 40.76
N GLU A 316 28.40 8.48 40.79
CA GLU A 316 27.90 9.13 42.02
C GLU A 316 26.43 8.82 42.32
N ASP A 317 25.66 8.44 41.29
CA ASP A 317 24.27 8.03 41.45
C ASP A 317 24.21 6.58 41.96
N PRO A 318 23.47 6.29 43.05
CA PRO A 318 23.43 4.95 43.62
C PRO A 318 22.94 3.87 42.64
N ILE A 319 21.90 4.13 41.84
CA ILE A 319 21.32 3.13 40.94
C ILE A 319 22.29 2.82 39.80
N ASP A 320 22.88 3.86 39.23
CA ASP A 320 23.88 3.76 38.17
C ASP A 320 25.17 3.09 38.66
N TRP A 321 25.63 3.46 39.85
CA TRP A 321 26.79 2.83 40.49
C TRP A 321 26.58 1.33 40.62
N LEU A 322 25.42 0.91 41.12
CA LEU A 322 25.11 -0.50 41.33
C LEU A 322 25.09 -1.27 40.01
N THR A 323 24.51 -0.67 38.98
CA THR A 323 24.53 -1.17 37.61
C THR A 323 25.96 -1.39 37.11
N LEU A 324 26.81 -0.37 37.22
CA LEU A 324 28.21 -0.43 36.82
C LEU A 324 28.99 -1.48 37.66
N ALA A 325 28.71 -1.59 38.96
CA ALA A 325 29.30 -2.59 39.83
C ALA A 325 28.93 -4.02 39.42
N TYR A 326 27.66 -4.27 39.06
CA TYR A 326 27.23 -5.57 38.53
C TYR A 326 27.91 -5.92 37.20
N LEU A 327 28.09 -4.95 36.30
CA LEU A 327 28.83 -5.14 35.04
C LEU A 327 30.31 -5.44 35.29
N SER A 328 30.93 -4.74 36.26
CA SER A 328 32.32 -4.95 36.67
C SER A 328 32.52 -6.33 37.32
N ASP A 329 31.62 -6.74 38.22
CA ASP A 329 31.61 -8.07 38.86
C ASP A 329 31.44 -9.20 37.84
N SER A 330 30.65 -8.95 36.79
CA SER A 330 30.43 -9.88 35.68
C SER A 330 31.60 -9.92 34.67
N GLY A 331 32.66 -9.14 34.89
CA GLY A 331 33.92 -9.23 34.16
C GLY A 331 34.15 -8.16 33.09
N SER A 332 33.33 -7.11 33.00
CA SER A 332 33.60 -6.01 32.06
C SER A 332 34.85 -5.21 32.46
N LYS A 333 35.69 -4.92 31.46
CA LYS A 333 36.90 -4.08 31.60
C LYS A 333 36.63 -2.61 31.26
N LEU A 334 35.48 -2.30 30.68
CA LEU A 334 35.08 -0.93 30.34
C LEU A 334 34.58 -0.14 31.54
N VAL A 335 34.22 -0.81 32.63
CA VAL A 335 33.85 -0.15 33.88
C VAL A 335 35.08 0.13 34.73
N ASN A 336 35.27 1.39 35.12
CA ASN A 336 36.41 1.79 35.93
C ASN A 336 36.21 1.37 37.40
N ARG A 337 36.82 0.24 37.77
CA ARG A 337 36.75 -0.29 39.13
C ARG A 337 37.25 0.68 40.20
N LYS A 338 38.31 1.44 39.92
CA LYS A 338 38.84 2.40 40.89
C LYS A 338 37.81 3.48 41.23
N MET A 339 37.15 4.00 40.19
CA MET A 339 36.05 4.95 40.37
C MET A 339 34.90 4.33 41.16
N LEU A 340 34.51 3.07 40.88
CA LEU A 340 33.46 2.40 41.67
C LEU A 340 33.81 2.37 43.16
N LEU A 341 35.03 1.97 43.52
CA LEU A 341 35.43 1.89 44.93
C LEU A 341 35.51 3.26 45.60
N GLU A 342 35.83 4.32 44.86
CA GLU A 342 35.89 5.69 45.38
C GLU A 342 34.51 6.28 45.71
N TYR A 343 33.51 6.00 44.87
CA TYR A 343 32.17 6.59 44.99
C TYR A 343 31.14 5.67 45.66
N GLY A 344 31.47 4.41 45.88
CA GLY A 344 30.56 3.43 46.46
C GLY A 344 30.28 3.68 47.95
N ASP A 345 29.01 3.82 48.31
CA ASP A 345 28.55 3.95 49.70
C ASP A 345 27.41 2.96 49.99
N PRO A 346 27.66 1.87 50.75
CA PRO A 346 26.66 0.85 51.04
C PRO A 346 25.39 1.41 51.71
N SER A 347 25.49 2.53 52.44
CA SER A 347 24.37 3.09 53.18
C SER A 347 23.23 3.62 52.29
N ARG A 348 23.47 3.75 50.98
CA ARG A 348 22.51 4.26 50.00
C ARG A 348 21.61 3.19 49.36
N TYR A 349 21.76 1.91 49.72
CA TYR A 349 21.10 0.79 49.04
C TYR A 349 20.05 0.08 49.91
N ASN A 350 19.08 -0.58 49.26
CA ASN A 350 18.06 -1.40 49.91
C ASN A 350 18.61 -2.78 50.32
N ALA A 351 17.84 -3.62 51.01
CA ALA A 351 18.32 -4.89 51.56
C ALA A 351 18.98 -5.86 50.55
N ILE A 352 18.42 -6.03 49.34
CA ILE A 352 18.96 -6.97 48.34
C ILE A 352 20.23 -6.40 47.72
N ASP A 353 20.19 -5.12 47.35
CA ASP A 353 21.30 -4.41 46.74
C ASP A 353 22.45 -4.14 47.72
N TYR A 354 22.12 -3.94 49.00
CA TYR A 354 23.05 -3.70 50.11
C TYR A 354 23.97 -4.89 50.32
N ASP A 355 23.42 -6.10 50.35
CA ASP A 355 24.21 -7.31 50.55
C ASP A 355 25.22 -7.52 49.42
N PHE A 356 24.84 -7.20 48.18
CA PHE A 356 25.77 -7.19 47.07
C PHE A 356 26.80 -6.07 47.19
N ALA A 357 26.36 -4.82 47.38
CA ALA A 357 27.25 -3.65 47.45
C ALA A 357 28.30 -3.82 48.55
N LYS A 358 27.88 -4.29 49.74
CA LYS A 358 28.77 -4.58 50.86
C LYS A 358 29.80 -5.65 50.50
N LYS A 359 29.37 -6.80 49.96
CA LYS A 359 30.30 -7.88 49.55
C LYS A 359 31.24 -7.43 48.44
N PHE A 360 30.75 -6.66 47.47
CA PHE A 360 31.56 -6.13 46.37
C PHE A 360 32.65 -5.20 46.90
N MET A 361 32.35 -4.34 47.87
CA MET A 361 33.36 -3.49 48.49
C MET A 361 34.33 -4.30 49.35
N GLU A 362 33.85 -5.17 50.24
CA GLU A 362 34.68 -5.98 51.14
C GLU A 362 35.67 -6.86 50.36
N ASN A 363 35.21 -7.63 49.38
CA ASN A 363 36.04 -8.56 48.60
C ASN A 363 37.13 -7.86 47.77
N ASN A 364 37.00 -6.55 47.55
CA ASN A 364 37.86 -5.81 46.62
C ASN A 364 38.56 -4.62 47.28
N SER A 365 38.47 -4.53 48.61
CA SER A 365 39.28 -3.65 49.46
C SER A 365 40.60 -4.31 49.88
N ASP A 366 40.72 -5.64 49.71
CA ASP A 366 41.85 -6.48 50.13
C ASP A 366 42.93 -6.67 49.03
N HIS A 367 42.82 -5.96 47.91
CA HIS A 367 43.74 -5.94 46.76
C HIS A 367 44.03 -4.51 46.33
#